data_AF-A0A661DRA5-F1
#
_entry.id   AF-A0A661DRA5-F1
#
_cell.length_a   1.000
_cell.length_b   1.000
_cell.length_c   1.000
_cell.angle_alpha   90.00
_cell.angle_beta   90.00
_cell.angle_gamma   90.00
#
_symmetry.space_group_name_H-M   'P 1'
#
loop_
_entity.id
_entity.type
_entity.pdbx_description
1 polymer ?
#
loop_
_entity_poly.entity_id
_entity_poly.type
_entity_poly.pdbx_seq_one_letter_code
_entity_poly.pdbx_strand_id
1 'polypeptide(L)' 'MELAGQYERAIGYRRDYGRARQLYCAAARLGDMEAQMRLAWMYSNGLGAPRDTDLAAAWLQVAAANGD' A
#
# COMPACT_ATOMS: atom_id res chain seq x y z
N MET A 1 2.78 3.54 -32.90
CA MET A 1 3.71 3.04 -31.86
C MET A 1 3.23 3.52 -30.49
N GLU A 2 2.02 3.14 -30.03
CA GLU A 2 1.39 3.82 -28.87
C GLU A 2 0.77 2.87 -27.85
N LEU A 3 1.13 1.58 -27.86
CA LEU A 3 0.60 0.61 -26.88
C LEU A 3 1.64 0.13 -25.87
N ALA A 4 2.95 0.26 -26.15
CA ALA A 4 4.00 -0.21 -25.24
C ALA A 4 4.10 0.63 -23.95
N GLY A 5 3.92 1.96 -24.04
CA GLY A 5 4.10 2.87 -22.90
C GLY A 5 3.05 2.76 -21.79
N GLN A 6 1.85 2.26 -22.06
CA GLN A 6 0.81 2.05 -21.05
C GLN A 6 0.91 0.68 -20.37
N TYR A 7 1.31 -0.36 -21.10
CA TYR A 7 1.49 -1.69 -20.53
C TYR A 7 2.73 -1.78 -19.63
N GLU A 8 3.83 -1.10 -19.97
CA GLU A 8 5.04 -1.13 -19.13
C GLU A 8 4.84 -0.44 -17.76
N ARG A 9 4.03 0.63 -17.71
CA ARG A 9 3.64 1.27 -16.43
C ARG A 9 2.68 0.41 -15.62
N ALA A 10 1.78 -0.34 -16.25
CA ALA A 10 0.81 -1.19 -15.55
C ALA A 10 1.39 -2.55 -15.08
N ILE A 11 2.45 -3.04 -15.73
CA ILE A 11 3.08 -4.33 -15.41
C ILE A 11 4.20 -4.17 -14.36
N GLY A 12 4.87 -3.01 -14.30
CA GLY A 12 5.91 -2.72 -13.29
C GLY A 12 5.38 -2.59 -11.85
N TYR A 13 4.15 -2.12 -11.68
CA TYR A 13 3.54 -1.97 -10.34
C TYR A 13 2.94 -3.26 -9.79
N ARG A 14 2.49 -4.17 -10.67
CA ARG A 14 1.86 -5.43 -10.27
C ARG A 14 2.85 -6.46 -9.70
N ARG A 15 4.14 -6.30 -9.99
CA ARG A 15 5.10 -7.40 -9.81
C ARG A 15 5.57 -7.62 -8.38
N ASP A 16 5.42 -6.65 -7.48
CA ASP A 16 5.91 -6.77 -6.11
C ASP A 16 5.02 -6.11 -5.05
N TYR A 17 3.70 -5.98 -5.27
CA TYR A 17 2.81 -5.49 -4.21
C TYR A 17 2.91 -6.33 -2.92
N GLY A 18 3.20 -7.63 -3.04
CA GLY A 18 3.48 -8.50 -1.88
C GLY A 18 4.72 -8.08 -1.09
N ARG A 19 5.84 -7.77 -1.76
CA ARG A 19 7.06 -7.26 -1.12
C ARG A 19 6.92 -5.83 -0.62
N ALA A 20 6.29 -4.96 -1.41
CA ALA A 20 6.00 -3.59 -1.01
C ALA A 20 5.12 -3.57 0.25
N ARG A 21 4.11 -4.44 0.35
CA ARG A 21 3.32 -4.62 1.57
C ARG A 21 4.19 -5.04 2.76
N GLN A 22 5.14 -5.96 2.57
CA GLN A 22 6.05 -6.38 3.65
C GLN A 22 6.95 -5.21 4.11
N LEU A 23 7.51 -4.44 3.18
CA LEU A 23 8.33 -3.27 3.47
C LEU A 23 7.53 -2.19 4.21
N TYR A 24 6.33 -1.86 3.73
CA TYR A 24 5.47 -0.91 4.43
C TYR A 24 4.99 -1.45 5.77
N CYS A 25 4.77 -2.76 5.93
CA CYS A 25 4.42 -3.36 7.22
C CYS A 25 5.56 -3.23 8.23
N ALA A 26 6.81 -3.41 7.79
CA ALA A 26 7.98 -3.16 8.64
C ALA A 26 8.08 -1.68 9.03
N ALA A 27 7.97 -0.76 8.08
CA ALA A 27 8.04 0.69 8.34
C ALA A 27 6.86 1.19 9.20
N ALA A 28 5.64 0.71 8.95
CA ALA A 28 4.45 1.06 9.71
C ALA A 28 4.54 0.61 11.18
N ARG A 29 5.20 -0.53 11.45
CA ARG A 29 5.52 -0.99 12.82
C ARG A 29 6.55 -0.12 13.52
N LEU A 30 7.38 0.60 12.78
CA LEU A 30 8.32 1.59 13.31
C LEU A 30 7.68 2.97 13.53
N GLY A 31 6.38 3.11 13.29
CA GLY A 31 5.66 4.39 13.42
C GLY A 31 5.73 5.27 12.18
N ASP A 32 6.22 4.76 11.04
CA ASP A 32 6.28 5.54 9.81
C ASP A 32 4.86 5.81 9.26
N MET A 33 4.44 7.08 9.36
CA MET A 33 3.10 7.52 8.96
C MET A 33 2.85 7.29 7.47
N GLU A 34 3.85 7.53 6.60
CA GLU A 34 3.72 7.32 5.16
C GLU A 34 3.48 5.83 4.84
N ALA A 35 4.18 4.93 5.52
CA ALA A 35 4.00 3.49 5.38
C ALA A 35 2.63 3.03 5.88
N GLN A 36 2.12 3.59 6.98
CA GLN A 36 0.77 3.31 7.50
C GLN A 36 -0.31 3.74 6.48
N MET A 37 -0.17 4.93 5.89
CA MET A 37 -1.07 5.40 4.83
C MET A 37 -0.99 4.53 3.56
N ARG A 38 0.22 4.13 3.14
CA ARG A 38 0.40 3.25 1.97
C ARG A 38 -0.18 1.86 2.20
N LEU A 39 -0.07 1.28 3.39
CA LEU A 39 -0.74 0.02 3.74
C LEU A 39 -2.25 0.14 3.67
N ALA A 40 -2.81 1.21 4.22
CA ALA A 40 -4.25 1.44 4.16
C ALA A 40 -4.76 1.54 2.72
N TRP A 41 -4.03 2.26 1.86
CA TRP A 41 -4.34 2.35 0.44
C TRP A 41 -4.22 0.99 -0.26
N MET A 42 -3.19 0.19 0.06
CA MET A 42 -3.03 -1.16 -0.49
C MET A 42 -4.18 -2.10 -0.09
N TYR A 43 -4.58 -2.13 1.17
CA TYR A 43 -5.70 -2.95 1.63
C TYR A 43 -7.04 -2.47 1.07
N SER A 44 -7.24 -1.16 0.89
CA SER A 44 -8.43 -0.61 0.25
C SER A 44 -8.55 -0.98 -1.22
N ASN A 45 -7.42 -1.11 -1.92
CA ASN A 45 -7.38 -1.44 -3.35
C ASN A 45 -7.13 -2.92 -3.64
N GLY A 46 -6.89 -3.75 -2.62
CA GLY A 46 -6.56 -5.17 -2.79
C GLY A 46 -5.21 -5.40 -3.49
N LEU A 47 -4.22 -4.57 -3.21
CA LEU A 47 -2.90 -4.62 -3.84
C LEU A 47 -1.94 -5.46 -3.02
N GLY A 48 -1.60 -6.67 -3.50
CA GLY A 48 -0.67 -7.57 -2.81
C GLY A 48 -1.25 -8.33 -1.61
N ALA A 49 -2.54 -8.11 -1.33
CA ALA A 49 -3.37 -8.83 -0.38
C ALA A 49 -4.84 -8.72 -0.84
N PRO A 50 -5.75 -9.59 -0.39
CA PRO A 50 -7.18 -9.39 -0.61
C PRO A 50 -7.62 -8.02 -0.07
N ARG A 51 -8.60 -7.42 -0.75
CA ARG A 51 -9.16 -6.13 -0.34
C ARG A 51 -9.77 -6.26 1.05
N ASP A 52 -9.33 -5.42 1.97
CA ASP A 52 -9.73 -5.45 3.36
C ASP A 52 -9.92 -4.02 3.88
N THR A 53 -11.16 -3.53 3.80
CA THR A 53 -11.50 -2.14 4.13
C THR A 53 -11.45 -1.88 5.64
N ASP A 54 -11.70 -2.90 6.45
CA ASP A 54 -11.61 -2.81 7.91
C ASP A 54 -10.14 -2.63 8.33
N LEU A 55 -9.27 -3.47 7.80
CA LEU A 55 -7.83 -3.36 8.03
C LEU A 55 -7.27 -2.03 7.50
N ALA A 56 -7.76 -1.55 6.36
CA ALA A 56 -7.37 -0.25 5.82
C ALA A 56 -7.77 0.91 6.75
N ALA A 57 -8.99 0.89 7.28
CA ALA A 57 -9.45 1.90 8.23
C ALA A 57 -8.62 1.87 9.52
N ALA A 58 -8.29 0.68 10.03
CA ALA A 58 -7.43 0.52 11.19
C ALA A 58 -6.04 1.17 10.98
N TRP A 59 -5.40 0.93 9.82
CA TRP A 59 -4.11 1.56 9.50
C TRP A 59 -4.20 3.08 9.34
N LEU A 60 -5.31 3.61 8.81
CA LEU A 60 -5.55 5.07 8.74
C LEU A 60 -5.71 5.69 10.13
N GLN A 61 -6.40 5.02 11.05
CA GLN A 61 -6.55 5.49 12.43
C GLN A 61 -5.19 5.55 13.14
N VAL A 62 -4.34 4.55 12.94
CA VAL A 62 -2.97 4.54 13.49
C VAL A 62 -2.12 5.66 12.87
N ALA A 63 -2.24 5.89 11.56
CA ALA A 63 -1.55 6.99 10.88
C ALA A 63 -1.99 8.37 11.40
N ALA A 64 -3.29 8.55 11.61
CA ALA A 64 -3.85 9.78 12.16
C ALA A 64 -3.40 10.00 13.62
N ALA A 65 -3.27 8.92 14.41
CA ALA A 65 -2.84 8.99 15.80
C ALA A 65 -1.32 9.26 15.98
N ASN A 66 -0.48 8.90 15.00
CA ASN A 66 0.97 9.18 15.04
C ASN A 66 1.35 10.55 14.45
N GLY A 67 0.41 11.26 13.84
CA GLY A 67 0.64 12.56 13.18
C GLY A 67 0.20 13.78 14.00
N ASP A 68 -0.30 13.58 15.22
CA ASP A 68 -0.64 14.62 16.22
C ASP A 68 0.49 14.78 17.24
#